data_AF-A0A9D3ZF55-F1
#
_entry.id   AF-A0A9D3ZF55-F1
#
_cell.length_a   1.000
_cell.length_b   1.000
_cell.length_c   1.000
_cell.angle_alpha   90.00
_cell.angle_beta   90.00
_cell.angle_gamma   90.00
#
_symmetry.space_group_name_H-M   'P 1'
#
loop_
_entity.id
_entity.type
_entity.pdbx_description
1 polymer ?
#
loop_
_entity_poly.entity_id
_entity_poly.type
_entity_poly.pdbx_seq_one_letter_code
_entity_poly.pdbx_strand_id
1 'polypeptide(L)'
;MPLRKQLLSSCPMTLSRTSWIYRLYYGQSPTHGDLVELREAVGIITWKSIRESGTQLTLRTFNIGRVFTGGTAEHVRAPFNGKIKFNRIVHPIRTRHGHPAFLCYLDLYVIIES
;
A
#
# COMPACT_ATOMS: atom_id res chain seq x y z
N MET A 1 -15.38 -0.58 25.39
CA MET A 1 -15.33 -1.34 24.13
C MET A 1 -15.46 -0.37 22.97
N PRO A 2 -14.42 -0.11 22.16
CA PRO A 2 -14.59 0.77 21.01
C PRO A 2 -15.28 0.00 19.87
N LEU A 3 -16.44 0.50 19.45
CA LEU A 3 -17.12 0.06 18.23
C LEU A 3 -16.18 0.29 17.04
N ARG A 4 -15.75 -0.80 16.37
CA ARG A 4 -15.18 -0.70 15.02
C ARG A 4 -16.24 -0.03 14.14
N LYS A 5 -16.01 1.23 13.75
CA LYS A 5 -16.73 1.83 12.63
C LYS A 5 -16.27 1.08 11.37
N GLN A 6 -17.04 0.10 10.93
CA GLN A 6 -16.88 -0.46 9.60
C GLN A 6 -17.25 0.65 8.61
N LEU A 7 -16.25 1.24 7.96
CA LEU A 7 -16.45 2.12 6.82
C LEU A 7 -16.80 1.22 5.63
N LEU A 8 -18.10 1.04 5.37
CA LEU A 8 -18.55 0.56 4.06
C LEU A 8 -18.29 1.68 3.06
N SER A 9 -17.20 1.55 2.30
CA SER A 9 -16.92 2.44 1.17
C SER A 9 -17.62 1.91 -0.08
N SER A 10 -18.42 2.73 -0.74
CA SER A 10 -19.04 2.38 -2.02
C SER A 10 -17.96 2.18 -3.09
N CYS A 11 -17.94 1.02 -3.76
CA CYS A 11 -17.00 0.73 -4.84
C CYS A 11 -17.72 0.68 -6.19
N PRO A 12 -17.22 1.34 -7.24
CA PRO A 12 -17.82 1.26 -8.58
C PRO A 12 -17.75 -0.15 -9.18
N MET A 13 -16.84 -1.00 -8.69
CA MET A 13 -16.66 -2.39 -9.15
C MET A 13 -17.83 -3.31 -8.76
N THR A 14 -18.68 -2.93 -7.80
CA THR A 14 -19.86 -3.72 -7.42
C THR A 14 -21.06 -3.46 -8.34
N LEU A 15 -20.92 -2.59 -9.33
CA LEU A 15 -21.99 -2.25 -10.26
C LEU A 15 -22.02 -3.22 -11.46
N SER A 16 -23.20 -3.75 -11.78
CA SER A 16 -23.41 -4.64 -12.95
C SER A 16 -23.62 -3.91 -14.28
N ARG A 17 -23.40 -2.59 -14.33
CA ARG A 17 -23.64 -1.74 -15.51
C ARG A 17 -22.32 -1.46 -16.23
N THR A 18 -22.31 -1.68 -17.54
CA THR A 18 -21.10 -1.58 -18.39
C THR A 18 -20.78 -0.15 -18.83
N SER A 19 -21.76 0.77 -18.84
CA SER A 19 -21.62 2.08 -19.50
C SER A 19 -21.77 3.30 -18.59
N TRP A 20 -22.28 3.13 -17.37
CA TRP A 20 -22.62 4.25 -16.49
C TRP A 20 -22.35 3.89 -15.04
N ILE A 21 -21.83 4.85 -14.26
CA ILE A 21 -21.64 4.73 -12.81
C ILE A 21 -22.60 5.72 -12.13
N TYR A 22 -23.34 5.29 -11.10
CA TYR A 22 -24.16 6.23 -10.35
C TYR A 22 -23.29 7.14 -9.49
N ARG A 23 -23.71 8.40 -9.36
CA ARG A 23 -23.06 9.44 -8.52
C ARG A 23 -22.70 8.94 -7.11
N LEU A 24 -23.58 8.15 -6.49
CA LEU A 24 -23.38 7.59 -5.14
C LEU A 24 -22.25 6.55 -5.04
N TYR A 25 -21.99 5.80 -6.12
CA TYR A 25 -20.90 4.80 -6.15
C TYR A 25 -19.56 5.38 -6.55
N TYR A 26 -19.54 6.54 -7.22
CA TYR A 26 -18.30 7.28 -7.51
C TYR A 26 -17.94 8.21 -6.33
N GLY A 27 -18.91 8.94 -5.81
CA GLY A 27 -18.73 9.87 -4.69
C GLY A 27 -18.26 11.26 -5.13
N GLN A 28 -17.24 11.78 -4.47
CA GLN A 28 -16.74 13.15 -4.59
C GLN A 28 -15.86 13.31 -5.83
N SER A 29 -16.05 14.40 -6.58
CA SER A 29 -15.18 14.79 -7.69
C SER A 29 -13.80 15.16 -7.16
N PRO A 30 -12.72 14.60 -7.71
CA PRO A 30 -11.35 14.89 -7.29
C PRO A 30 -10.91 16.32 -7.60
N THR A 31 -11.65 17.05 -8.44
CA THR A 31 -11.29 18.41 -8.88
C THR A 31 -12.03 19.50 -8.11
N HIS A 32 -13.28 19.26 -7.71
CA HIS A 32 -14.15 20.30 -7.15
C HIS A 32 -14.46 20.08 -5.66
N GLY A 33 -14.22 18.88 -5.12
CA GLY A 33 -14.55 18.59 -3.72
C GLY A 33 -16.06 18.46 -3.45
N ASP A 34 -16.91 18.51 -4.47
CA ASP A 34 -18.34 18.20 -4.37
C ASP A 34 -18.65 16.84 -5.00
N LEU A 35 -19.85 16.30 -4.81
CA LEU A 35 -20.26 15.06 -5.48
C LEU A 35 -20.19 15.22 -7.02
N VAL A 36 -19.66 14.20 -7.71
CA VAL A 36 -19.49 14.18 -9.19
C VAL A 36 -20.72 14.68 -9.95
N GLU A 37 -20.54 15.48 -11.00
CA GLU A 37 -21.68 16.00 -11.75
C GLU A 37 -22.34 14.91 -12.59
N LEU A 38 -23.65 15.07 -12.84
CA LEU A 38 -24.35 14.16 -13.75
C LEU A 38 -23.74 14.27 -15.15
N ARG A 39 -23.36 13.12 -15.71
CA ARG A 39 -22.75 12.99 -17.05
C ARG A 39 -21.31 13.53 -17.14
N GLU A 40 -20.63 13.72 -16.01
CA GLU A 40 -19.19 13.97 -16.00
C GLU A 40 -18.45 12.77 -16.61
N ALA A 41 -17.50 13.05 -17.51
CA ALA A 41 -16.74 12.03 -18.22
C ALA A 41 -15.61 11.44 -17.35
N VAL A 42 -15.98 10.88 -16.19
CA VAL A 42 -15.05 10.37 -15.17
C VAL A 42 -14.03 9.37 -15.74
N GLY A 43 -14.42 8.53 -16.70
CA GLY A 43 -13.50 7.58 -17.33
C GLY A 43 -12.38 8.26 -18.14
N ILE A 44 -12.69 9.35 -18.84
CA ILE A 44 -11.71 10.13 -19.61
C ILE A 44 -10.76 10.87 -18.65
N ILE A 45 -11.32 11.47 -17.60
CA ILE A 45 -10.55 12.18 -16.56
C ILE A 45 -9.58 11.24 -15.86
N THR A 46 -10.07 10.07 -15.41
CA THR A 46 -9.25 9.04 -14.76
C THR A 46 -8.18 8.50 -15.70
N TRP A 47 -8.52 8.19 -16.96
CA TRP A 47 -7.55 7.70 -17.94
C TRP A 47 -6.39 8.68 -18.14
N LYS A 48 -6.70 9.97 -18.34
CA LYS A 48 -5.70 11.01 -18.56
C LYS A 48 -4.81 11.21 -17.32
N SER A 49 -5.41 11.23 -16.14
CA SER A 49 -4.67 11.31 -14.86
C SER A 49 -3.69 10.16 -14.67
N ILE A 50 -4.10 8.92 -14.96
CA ILE A 50 -3.21 7.75 -14.90
C ILE A 50 -2.09 7.86 -15.94
N ARG A 51 -2.42 8.25 -17.18
CA ARG A 51 -1.44 8.35 -18.27
C ARG A 51 -0.38 9.42 -17.98
N GLU A 52 -0.78 10.60 -17.53
CA GLU A 52 0.13 11.71 -17.22
C GLU A 52 1.03 11.39 -16.02
N SER A 53 0.46 10.87 -14.94
CA SER A 53 1.22 10.48 -13.75
C SER A 53 2.23 9.36 -14.06
N GLY A 54 1.85 8.35 -14.85
CA GLY A 54 2.74 7.29 -15.30
C GLY A 54 3.87 7.78 -16.20
N THR A 55 3.57 8.73 -17.11
CA THR A 55 4.58 9.36 -17.98
C THR A 55 5.58 10.16 -17.14
N GLN A 56 5.10 10.91 -16.15
CA GLN A 56 5.93 11.69 -15.23
C GLN A 56 6.82 10.79 -14.36
N LEU A 57 6.27 9.70 -13.82
CA LEU A 57 7.03 8.75 -13.00
C LEU A 57 8.14 8.08 -13.82
N THR A 58 7.83 7.72 -15.06
CA THR A 58 8.79 7.12 -15.99
C THR A 58 9.95 8.08 -16.27
N LEU A 59 9.64 9.33 -16.64
CA LEU A 59 10.64 10.38 -16.88
C LEU A 59 11.50 10.64 -15.64
N ARG A 60 10.90 10.76 -14.45
CA ARG A 60 11.65 10.95 -13.20
C ARG A 60 12.55 9.76 -12.89
N THR A 61 12.07 8.53 -13.07
CA THR A 61 12.85 7.31 -12.77
C THR A 61 14.04 7.15 -13.73
N PHE A 62 13.86 7.44 -15.02
CA PHE A 62 14.97 7.38 -15.98
C PHE A 62 15.99 8.51 -15.77
N ASN A 63 15.52 9.73 -15.47
CA ASN A 63 16.39 10.88 -15.27
C ASN A 63 17.26 10.77 -13.99
N ILE A 64 16.75 10.13 -12.94
CA ILE A 64 17.52 9.88 -11.70
C ILE A 64 18.49 8.70 -11.86
N GLY A 65 18.44 7.99 -13.00
CA GLY A 65 19.10 6.70 -13.17
C GLY A 65 18.41 5.65 -12.29
N ARG A 66 18.48 4.39 -12.69
CA ARG A 66 17.71 3.28 -12.11
C ARG A 66 18.19 2.85 -10.72
N VAL A 67 18.36 3.78 -9.78
CA VAL A 67 18.85 3.54 -8.43
C VAL A 67 17.70 3.68 -7.44
N PHE A 68 16.88 2.63 -7.38
CA PHE A 68 16.07 2.35 -6.19
C PHE A 68 16.99 1.72 -5.14
N THR A 69 17.76 2.53 -4.42
CA THR A 69 18.36 2.09 -3.15
C THR A 69 17.24 2.05 -2.12
N GLY A 70 16.45 0.98 -2.14
CA GLY A 70 15.52 0.69 -1.05
C GLY A 70 16.33 0.66 0.24
N GLY A 71 15.95 1.52 1.20
CA GLY A 71 16.72 1.79 2.41
C GLY A 71 17.30 0.53 3.02
N THR A 72 18.62 0.52 3.20
CA THR A 72 19.34 -0.55 3.88
C THR A 72 18.74 -0.67 5.27
N ALA A 73 18.09 -1.81 5.57
CA ALA A 73 17.64 -2.09 6.92
C ALA A 73 18.85 -2.08 7.85
N GLU A 74 18.76 -1.42 8.99
CA GLU A 74 19.83 -1.44 9.99
C GLU A 74 20.03 -2.89 10.46
N HIS A 75 21.26 -3.38 10.34
CA HIS A 75 21.62 -4.72 10.80
C HIS A 75 22.21 -4.64 12.20
N VAL A 76 21.54 -5.25 13.17
CA VAL A 76 22.08 -5.46 14.51
C VAL A 76 22.68 -6.88 14.58
N ARG A 77 23.94 -6.99 15.00
CA ARG A 77 24.60 -8.28 15.24
C ARG A 77 24.47 -8.68 16.70
N ALA A 78 24.22 -9.97 16.96
CA ALA A 78 24.23 -10.52 18.31
C ALA A 78 25.63 -10.41 18.93
N PRO A 79 25.75 -10.02 20.22
CA PRO A 79 27.05 -9.89 20.88
C PRO A 79 27.70 -11.25 21.20
N PHE A 80 26.94 -12.34 21.21
CA PHE A 80 27.43 -13.70 21.45
C PHE A 80 26.62 -14.72 20.65
N ASN A 81 27.16 -15.94 20.53
CA ASN A 81 26.50 -17.04 19.85
C ASN A 81 25.42 -17.63 20.77
N GLY A 82 24.20 -17.82 20.27
CA GLY A 82 23.10 -18.32 21.10
C GLY A 82 21.84 -18.61 20.30
N LYS A 83 20.80 -19.11 20.98
CA LYS A 83 19.48 -19.37 20.43
C LYS A 83 18.56 -18.17 20.62
N ILE A 84 17.92 -17.76 19.54
CA ILE A 84 16.97 -16.64 19.54
C ILE A 84 15.62 -17.14 20.04
N LYS A 85 15.10 -16.52 21.10
CA LYS A 85 13.73 -16.69 21.59
C LYS A 85 12.91 -15.42 21.35
N PHE A 86 11.72 -15.61 20.80
CA PHE A 86 10.74 -14.55 20.60
C PHE A 86 9.70 -14.59 21.73
N ASN A 87 9.43 -13.44 22.36
CA ASN A 87 8.39 -13.35 23.40
C ASN A 87 6.97 -13.27 22.82
N ARG A 88 6.81 -13.12 21.50
CA ARG A 88 5.50 -13.03 20.85
C ARG A 88 5.48 -13.86 19.57
N ILE A 89 4.27 -14.02 19.05
CA ILE A 89 4.00 -14.70 17.78
C ILE A 89 4.66 -13.89 16.65
N VAL A 90 5.47 -14.59 15.87
CA VAL A 90 6.08 -14.07 14.65
C VAL A 90 5.61 -14.89 13.46
N HIS A 91 5.39 -14.24 12.32
CA HIS A 91 4.92 -14.90 11.10
C HIS A 91 6.09 -15.13 10.13
N PRO A 92 6.33 -16.35 9.66
CA PRO A 92 7.35 -16.59 8.65
C PRO A 92 6.92 -15.96 7.32
N ILE A 93 7.81 -15.17 6.73
CA ILE A 93 7.63 -14.52 5.43
C ILE A 93 8.88 -14.73 4.57
N ARG A 94 8.78 -14.43 3.27
CA ARG A 94 9.95 -14.32 2.40
C ARG A 94 10.22 -12.85 2.09
N THR A 95 11.48 -12.45 2.16
CA THR A 95 11.89 -11.11 1.71
C THR A 95 11.73 -10.99 0.20
N ARG A 96 11.83 -9.76 -0.34
CA ARG A 96 11.83 -9.51 -1.80
C ARG A 96 12.93 -10.26 -2.57
N HIS A 97 13.99 -10.69 -1.88
CA HIS A 97 15.08 -11.48 -2.45
C HIS A 97 14.90 -12.99 -2.25
N GLY A 98 13.76 -13.41 -1.68
CA GLY A 98 13.44 -14.82 -1.46
C GLY A 98 14.09 -15.42 -0.22
N HIS A 99 14.75 -14.65 0.64
CA HIS A 99 15.29 -15.17 1.91
C HIS A 99 14.19 -15.33 2.97
N PRO A 100 14.24 -16.39 3.81
CA PRO A 100 13.32 -16.53 4.92
C PRO A 100 13.51 -15.41 5.94
N ALA A 101 12.41 -14.88 6.46
CA ALA A 101 12.38 -13.84 7.49
C ALA A 101 11.16 -14.02 8.39
N PHE A 102 11.14 -13.29 9.51
CA PHE A 102 10.01 -13.28 10.44
C PHE A 102 9.44 -11.87 10.52
N LEU A 103 8.11 -11.74 10.40
CA LEU A 103 7.37 -10.48 10.49
C LEU A 103 6.67 -10.37 11.84
N CYS A 104 6.79 -9.20 12.46
CA CYS A 104 6.02 -8.81 13.65
C CYS A 104 5.43 -7.41 13.44
N TYR A 105 4.20 -7.20 13.86
CA TYR A 105 3.47 -5.93 13.71
C TYR A 105 3.50 -5.05 14.96
N LEU A 106 4.09 -5.55 16.04
CA LEU A 106 4.18 -4.89 17.33
C LEU A 106 5.60 -4.98 17.84
N ASP A 107 5.96 -4.11 18.78
CA ASP A 107 7.26 -4.19 19.44
C ASP A 107 7.46 -5.56 20.08
N LEU A 108 8.65 -6.11 19.82
CA LEU A 108 9.08 -7.45 20.20
C LEU A 108 10.45 -7.37 20.85
N TYR A 109 10.56 -7.96 22.03
CA TYR A 109 11.85 -8.21 22.67
C TYR A 109 12.38 -9.57 22.21
N VAL A 110 13.64 -9.58 21.83
CA VAL A 110 14.38 -10.77 21.42
C VAL A 110 15.35 -11.13 22.54
N ILE A 111 15.27 -12.36 23.02
CA ILE A 111 16.19 -12.89 24.04
C ILE A 111 17.14 -13.86 23.35
N ILE A 112 18.43 -13.70 23.57
CA ILE A 112 19.47 -14.61 23.07
C ILE A 112 19.95 -15.44 24.24
N GLU A 113 19.66 -16.73 24.22
CA GLU A 113 20.16 -17.68 25.23
C GLU A 113 21.48 -18.29 24.74
N SER A 114 22.51 -18.33 25.60
CA SER A 114 23.77 -19.01 25.30
C SER A 114 23.61 -20.53 25.26
#